data_AF-A0A6A6UQH8-F1
#
_entry.id   AF-A0A6A6UQH8-F1
#
_cell.length_a   1.000
_cell.length_b   1.000
_cell.length_c   1.000
_cell.angle_alpha   90.00
_cell.angle_beta   90.00
_cell.angle_gamma   90.00
#
_symmetry.space_group_name_H-M   'P 1'
#
loop_
_entity.id
_entity.type
_entity.pdbx_description
1 polymer ?
#
loop_
_entity_poly.entity_id
_entity_poly.type
_entity_poly.pdbx_seq_one_letter_code
_entity_poly.pdbx_strand_id
1 'polypeptide(L)'
;MNASRLSRDHIDWCVDPQGKLKSPFYFHVSRRPNSASTSQTFPFLLLPDEIQLEVYRHCDASTLYQLMKTCRHMRPEATELFWADTET
;
A
#
# COMPACT_ATOMS: atom_id res chain seq x y z
N MET A 1 -51.60 -0.98 -26.10
CA MET A 1 -50.54 -0.39 -26.95
C MET A 1 -49.24 -0.43 -26.20
N ASN A 2 -48.22 -0.93 -26.88
CA ASN A 2 -46.95 -1.45 -26.38
C ASN A 2 -46.01 -0.32 -25.92
N ALA A 3 -45.32 -0.49 -24.79
CA ALA A 3 -44.19 0.37 -24.42
C ALA A 3 -43.06 -0.51 -23.86
N SER A 4 -42.38 -1.17 -24.79
CA SER A 4 -41.06 -1.75 -24.63
C SER A 4 -40.13 -0.73 -23.98
N ARG A 5 -39.83 -0.87 -22.69
CA ARG A 5 -38.79 -0.11 -22.00
C ARG A 5 -37.62 -1.04 -21.72
N LEU A 6 -36.67 -1.00 -22.66
CA LEU A 6 -35.24 -1.28 -22.52
C LEU A 6 -34.86 -1.94 -21.18
N SER A 7 -34.94 -3.27 -21.14
CA SER A 7 -34.23 -4.05 -20.13
C SER A 7 -32.75 -3.85 -20.43
N ARG A 8 -32.15 -2.88 -19.73
CA ARG A 8 -30.71 -2.62 -19.73
C ARG A 8 -30.05 -3.97 -19.43
N ASP A 9 -29.33 -4.49 -20.41
CA ASP A 9 -28.55 -5.71 -20.28
C ASP A 9 -27.70 -5.60 -19.02
N HIS A 10 -28.16 -6.26 -17.96
CA HIS A 10 -27.43 -6.40 -16.72
C HIS A 10 -26.32 -7.41 -17.03
N ILE A 11 -25.25 -6.93 -17.65
CA ILE A 11 -24.04 -7.71 -17.87
C ILE A 11 -23.51 -8.00 -16.48
N ASP A 12 -23.88 -9.16 -15.97
CA ASP A 12 -23.31 -9.68 -14.74
C ASP A 12 -21.85 -10.05 -15.04
N TRP A 13 -20.97 -9.10 -14.75
CA TRP A 13 -19.52 -9.23 -14.94
C TRP A 13 -18.94 -10.41 -14.15
N CYS A 14 -19.72 -10.96 -13.22
CA CYS A 14 -19.38 -12.13 -12.42
C CYS A 14 -19.64 -13.44 -13.15
N VAL A 15 -20.17 -13.47 -14.37
CA VAL A 15 -20.47 -14.71 -15.11
C VAL A 15 -19.65 -14.78 -16.41
N ASP A 16 -19.02 -15.92 -16.67
CA ASP A 16 -18.31 -16.16 -17.93
C ASP A 16 -19.27 -16.51 -19.09
N PRO A 17 -18.81 -16.54 -20.35
CA PRO A 17 -19.66 -16.90 -21.49
C PRO A 17 -20.24 -18.32 -21.44
N GLN A 18 -19.81 -19.15 -20.49
CA GLN A 18 -20.27 -20.53 -20.27
C GLN A 18 -21.26 -20.61 -19.10
N GLY A 19 -21.65 -19.48 -18.51
CA GLY A 19 -22.59 -19.41 -17.39
C GLY A 19 -21.96 -19.71 -16.03
N LYS A 20 -20.63 -19.78 -15.91
CA LYS A 20 -19.96 -20.03 -14.63
C LYS A 20 -19.63 -18.72 -13.93
N LEU A 21 -19.87 -18.71 -12.61
CA LEU A 21 -19.49 -17.59 -11.76
C LEU A 21 -17.95 -17.48 -11.69
N LYS A 22 -17.40 -16.35 -12.12
CA LYS A 22 -16.00 -15.99 -11.97
C LYS A 22 -15.74 -15.66 -10.51
N SER A 23 -14.83 -16.40 -9.87
CA SER A 23 -14.35 -16.02 -8.55
C SER A 23 -13.53 -14.73 -8.67
N PRO A 24 -13.87 -13.66 -7.94
CA PRO A 24 -13.06 -12.45 -7.91
C PRO A 24 -11.60 -12.76 -7.55
N PHE A 25 -10.66 -12.07 -8.19
CA PHE A 25 -9.23 -12.30 -7.99
C PHE A 25 -8.83 -12.35 -6.51
N TYR A 26 -9.42 -11.49 -5.66
CA TYR A 26 -9.11 -11.42 -4.23
C TYR A 26 -9.34 -12.73 -3.46
N PHE A 27 -10.23 -13.62 -3.89
CA PHE A 27 -10.41 -14.93 -3.28
C PHE A 27 -9.19 -15.84 -3.49
N HIS A 28 -8.53 -15.69 -4.63
CA HIS A 28 -7.33 -16.44 -4.96
C HIS A 28 -6.06 -15.84 -4.33
N VAL A 29 -6.12 -14.58 -3.86
CA VAL A 29 -5.02 -13.93 -3.11
C VAL A 29 -5.05 -14.30 -1.62
N SER A 30 -5.49 -15.52 -1.29
CA SER A 30 -5.35 -16.04 0.07
C SER A 30 -3.88 -15.89 0.48
N ARG A 31 -3.63 -15.07 1.51
CA ARG A 31 -2.31 -15.00 2.17
C ARG A 31 -1.95 -16.43 2.50
N ARG A 32 -0.97 -16.99 1.78
CA ARG A 32 -0.33 -18.23 2.22
C ARG A 32 -0.02 -18.04 3.71
N PRO A 33 -0.30 -19.00 4.60
CA PRO A 33 0.31 -18.98 5.92
C PRO A 33 1.81 -19.01 5.64
N ASN A 34 2.42 -17.83 5.69
CA ASN A 34 3.84 -17.66 5.39
C ASN A 34 4.56 -18.68 6.27
N SER A 35 5.19 -19.68 5.64
CA SER A 35 6.14 -20.56 6.30
C SER A 35 7.13 -19.65 7.02
N ALA A 36 6.95 -19.52 8.34
CA ALA A 36 7.65 -18.61 9.24
C ALA A 36 8.41 -17.50 8.49
N SER A 37 7.67 -16.50 7.98
CA SER A 37 8.29 -15.23 7.66
C SER A 37 8.83 -14.74 8.98
N THR A 38 10.12 -14.96 9.26
CA THR A 38 10.81 -14.21 10.28
C THR A 38 10.59 -12.77 9.89
N SER A 39 9.64 -12.10 10.57
CA SER A 39 9.49 -10.66 10.52
C SER A 39 10.81 -10.12 11.04
N GLN A 40 11.82 -10.07 10.18
CA GLN A 40 13.07 -9.43 10.46
C GLN A 40 12.71 -7.97 10.48
N THR A 41 12.40 -7.50 11.68
CA THR A 41 12.31 -6.07 11.96
C THR A 41 13.58 -5.47 11.43
N PHE A 42 13.43 -4.47 10.56
CA PHE A 42 14.57 -3.75 9.99
C PHE A 42 15.45 -3.27 11.16
N PRO A 43 16.72 -3.73 11.29
CA PRO A 43 17.51 -3.52 12.51
C PRO A 43 17.70 -2.06 12.89
N PHE A 44 17.60 -1.16 11.92
CA PHE A 44 17.58 0.28 12.15
C PHE A 44 16.46 0.74 13.09
N LEU A 45 15.29 0.09 13.05
CA LEU A 45 14.17 0.38 13.96
C LEU A 45 14.41 -0.10 15.40
N LEU A 46 15.52 -0.81 15.66
CA LEU A 46 15.95 -1.19 17.00
C LEU A 46 16.88 -0.14 17.64
N LEU A 47 17.30 0.86 16.87
CA LEU A 47 18.09 1.97 17.39
C LEU A 47 17.18 2.91 18.22
N PRO A 48 17.72 3.62 19.22
CA PRO A 48 16.99 4.70 19.88
C PRO A 48 16.50 5.75 18.88
N ASP A 49 15.36 6.37 19.16
CA ASP A 49 14.70 7.33 18.27
C ASP A 49 15.60 8.53 17.95
N GLU A 50 16.45 8.93 18.89
CA GLU A 50 17.41 10.03 18.69
C GLU A 50 18.44 9.70 17.60
N ILE A 51 18.92 8.44 17.57
CA ILE A 51 19.89 7.99 16.58
C ILE A 51 19.22 7.85 15.21
N GLN A 52 17.98 7.34 15.18
CA GLN A 52 17.21 7.26 13.93
C GLN A 52 16.97 8.66 13.35
N LEU A 53 16.59 9.62 14.20
CA LEU A 53 16.33 11.01 13.80
C LEU A 53 17.58 11.69 13.25
N GLU A 54 18.74 11.49 13.86
CA GLU A 54 20.01 12.04 13.38
C GLU A 54 20.37 11.51 11.99
N VAL A 55 20.09 10.24 11.71
CA VAL A 55 20.27 9.66 10.38
C VAL A 55 19.31 10.31 9.37
N TYR A 56 18.04 10.51 9.75
CA TYR A 56 17.09 11.16 8.86
C TYR A 56 17.47 12.62 8.54
N ARG A 57 18.06 13.36 9.48
CA ARG A 57 18.56 14.74 9.27
C ARG A 57 19.68 14.83 8.22
N HIS A 58 20.38 13.73 7.97
CA HIS A 58 21.42 13.65 6.95
C HIS A 58 20.92 13.12 5.60
N CYS A 59 19.64 12.72 5.51
CA CYS A 59 19.04 12.23 4.27
C CYS A 59 18.63 13.40 3.38
N ASP A 60 18.82 13.24 2.06
CA ASP A 60 18.32 14.21 1.09
C ASP A 60 16.79 14.12 0.93
N ALA A 61 16.19 15.15 0.33
CA ALA A 61 14.74 15.22 0.12
C ALA A 61 14.20 14.00 -0.67
N SER A 62 14.97 13.48 -1.63
CA SER A 62 14.61 12.27 -2.39
C SER A 62 14.50 11.04 -1.48
N THR A 63 15.48 10.83 -0.61
CA THR A 63 15.49 9.71 0.35
C THR A 63 14.36 9.87 1.37
N LEU A 64 14.17 11.06 1.94
CA LEU A 64 13.07 11.34 2.87
C LEU A 64 11.70 11.05 2.24
N TYR A 65 11.50 11.45 0.97
CA TYR A 65 10.29 11.14 0.23
C TYR A 65 10.07 9.63 0.08
N GLN A 66 11.12 8.87 -0.24
CA GLN A 66 11.04 7.41 -0.34
C GLN A 66 10.71 6.77 1.02
N LEU A 67 11.31 7.24 2.11
CA LEU A 67 11.05 6.74 3.47
C LEU A 67 9.59 6.95 3.87
N MET A 68 9.03 8.13 3.59
CA MET A 68 7.62 8.45 3.81
C MET A 68 6.67 7.46 3.10
N LYS A 69 7.03 6.99 1.90
CA LYS A 69 6.18 6.11 1.08
C LYS A 69 6.34 4.63 1.44
N THR A 70 7.53 4.20 1.82
CA THR A 70 7.88 2.77 1.93
C THR A 70 7.80 2.22 3.34
N CYS A 71 8.00 3.04 4.38
CA CYS A 71 7.98 2.56 5.76
C CYS A 71 6.97 3.30 6.62
N ARG A 72 6.05 2.57 7.26
CA ARG A 72 5.06 3.17 8.16
C ARG A 72 5.67 3.77 9.43
N HIS A 73 6.76 3.17 9.93
CA HIS A 73 7.38 3.58 11.20
C HIS A 73 8.25 4.82 11.03
N MET A 74 8.82 5.03 9.83
CA MET A 74 9.68 6.18 9.52
C MET A 74 8.90 7.36 8.90
N ARG A 75 7.61 7.15 8.63
CA ARG A 75 6.76 8.13 7.94
C ARG A 75 6.60 9.44 8.72
N PRO A 76 6.31 9.45 10.03
CA PRO A 76 6.12 10.70 10.76
C PRO A 76 7.34 11.62 10.67
N GLU A 77 8.51 11.07 11.01
CA GLU A 77 9.78 11.80 11.12
C GLU A 77 10.26 12.22 9.73
N ALA A 78 10.18 11.34 8.72
CA ALA A 78 10.57 11.68 7.36
C ALA A 78 9.64 12.73 6.74
N THR A 79 8.35 12.75 7.09
CA THR A 79 7.41 13.78 6.62
C THR A 79 7.75 15.13 7.22
N GLU A 80 7.98 15.19 8.54
CA GLU A 80 8.35 16.41 9.23
C GLU A 80 9.63 17.01 8.66
N LEU A 81 10.68 16.19 8.49
CA LEU A 81 11.95 16.66 7.95
C LEU A 81 11.86 17.08 6.48
N PHE A 82 11.14 16.31 5.64
CA PHE A 82 10.98 16.64 4.23
C PHE A 82 10.32 18.02 4.01
N TRP A 83 9.35 18.38 4.86
CA TRP A 83 8.69 19.69 4.79
C TRP A 83 9.40 20.78 5.59
N ALA A 84 10.29 20.42 6.51
CA ALA A 84 11.14 21.40 7.19
C ALA A 84 12.27 21.91 6.29
N ASP A 85 12.79 21.05 5.40
CA ASP A 85 13.95 21.34 4.55
C ASP A 85 13.61 22.07 3.23
N THR A 86 12.34 22.50 3.06
CA THR A 86 11.92 23.29 1.89
C THR A 86 12.35 24.78 1.90
N GLU A 87 13.14 25.22 2.89
CA GLU A 87 13.51 26.64 3.09
C GLU A 87 14.93 27.06 2.64
N THR A 88 15.67 26.25 1.87
CA THR A 88 16.97 26.67 1.29
C THR A 88 17.03 26.67 -0.22
#